data_AF-A0A349KWT8-F1
#
_entry.id   AF-A0A349KWT8-F1
#
_cell.length_a   1.000
_cell.length_b   1.000
_cell.length_c   1.000
_cell.angle_alpha   90.00
_cell.angle_beta   90.00
_cell.angle_gamma   90.00
#
_symmetry.space_group_name_H-M   'P 1'
#
loop_
_entity.id
_entity.type
_entity.pdbx_description
1 polymer ?
#
loop_
_entity_poly.entity_id
_entity_poly.type
_entity_poly.pdbx_seq_one_letter_code
_entity_poly.pdbx_strand_id
1 'polypeptide(L)'
;MLALFKKAGMPLRAPPDGECGMEGGGEGAPHIVSPLRGVTHLQRLERREPMLLRADTDGAPGLLRWFAGDSFLGSSMPGEALPWQAPGAGHYLLRVVDAKGLADSRELLIETVR
;
A
#
# COMPACT_ATOMS: atom_id res chain seq x y z
N MET A 1 -18.50 32.09 -6.00
CA MET A 1 -18.25 31.77 -4.58
C MET A 1 -16.83 31.19 -4.49
N LEU A 2 -15.82 32.08 -4.48
CA LEU A 2 -14.40 31.75 -4.77
C LEU A 2 -13.45 32.65 -3.95
N ALA A 3 -13.82 32.99 -2.71
CA ALA A 3 -13.06 33.93 -1.91
C ALA A 3 -13.15 33.58 -0.43
N LEU A 4 -12.27 32.71 0.07
CA LEU A 4 -12.02 32.54 1.52
C LEU A 4 -10.71 31.77 1.85
N PHE A 5 -9.71 31.73 0.96
CA PHE A 5 -8.44 30.98 1.20
C PHE A 5 -7.20 31.86 1.43
N LYS A 6 -7.34 33.18 1.57
CA LYS A 6 -6.21 34.10 1.80
C LYS A 6 -6.17 34.66 3.23
N LYS A 7 -6.05 33.81 4.25
CA LYS A 7 -5.82 34.29 5.63
C LYS A 7 -4.69 33.63 6.41
N ALA A 8 -3.72 33.01 5.73
CA ALA A 8 -2.54 32.44 6.40
C ALA A 8 -1.18 32.91 5.84
N GLY A 9 -1.14 33.75 4.78
CA GLY A 9 0.12 34.31 4.27
C GLY A 9 1.17 33.29 3.81
N MET A 10 0.79 32.02 3.66
CA MET A 10 1.70 30.94 3.27
C MET A 10 1.69 30.85 1.74
N PRO A 11 2.83 31.03 1.06
CA PRO A 11 2.87 30.87 -0.39
C PRO A 11 2.50 29.43 -0.72
N LEU A 12 1.40 29.25 -1.44
CA LEU A 12 1.00 27.95 -1.96
C LEU A 12 2.08 27.55 -2.99
N ARG A 13 2.97 26.63 -2.63
CA ARG A 13 3.86 26.01 -3.61
C ARG A 13 2.96 25.22 -4.55
N ALA A 14 2.95 25.58 -5.83
CA ALA A 14 2.21 24.83 -6.83
C ALA A 14 2.68 23.36 -6.79
N PRO A 15 1.76 22.39 -6.78
CA PRO A 15 2.16 21.00 -6.91
C PRO A 15 2.97 20.84 -8.20
N PRO A 16 4.06 20.05 -8.19
CA PRO A 16 4.80 19.78 -9.41
C PRO A 16 3.88 19.16 -10.46
N ASP A 17 4.13 19.47 -11.74
CA ASP A 17 3.44 18.90 -12.90
C ASP A 17 3.86 17.44 -13.11
N GLY A 18 3.63 16.59 -12.11
CA GLY A 18 3.78 15.15 -12.23
C GLY A 18 2.45 14.56 -12.65
N GLU A 19 2.40 13.93 -13.82
CA GLU A 19 1.34 12.98 -14.12
C GLU A 19 1.27 12.00 -12.95
N CYS A 20 0.17 12.01 -12.22
CA CYS A 20 -0.11 11.02 -11.19
C CYS A 20 -0.46 9.69 -11.90
N GLY A 21 0.50 9.18 -12.67
CA GLY A 21 0.44 7.89 -13.31
C GLY A 21 0.67 6.83 -12.24
N MET A 22 -0.24 5.88 -12.15
CA MET A 22 -0.15 4.69 -11.30
C MET A 22 0.97 3.72 -11.75
N GLU A 23 2.02 4.21 -12.41
CA GLU A 23 3.03 3.43 -13.07
C GLU A 23 4.42 3.74 -12.52
N GLY A 24 4.96 2.76 -11.78
CA GLY A 24 6.39 2.64 -11.53
C GLY A 24 6.95 3.63 -10.52
N GLY A 25 6.96 3.22 -9.25
CA GLY A 25 7.75 3.88 -8.23
C GLY A 25 9.18 4.11 -8.74
N GLY A 26 9.73 5.29 -8.46
CA GLY A 26 11.06 5.69 -8.90
C GLY A 26 12.12 4.63 -8.59
N GLU A 27 13.23 4.67 -9.31
CA GLU A 27 14.34 3.71 -9.18
C GLU A 27 14.62 3.32 -7.72
N GLY A 28 14.51 2.03 -7.42
CA GLY A 28 14.66 1.49 -6.06
C GLY A 28 13.39 1.53 -5.20
N ALA A 29 12.21 1.79 -5.76
CA ALA A 29 10.94 1.66 -5.03
C ALA A 29 10.71 0.21 -4.55
N PRO A 30 10.01 0.02 -3.42
CA PRO A 30 9.58 -1.33 -3.03
C PRO A 30 8.55 -1.86 -4.04
N HIS A 31 8.52 -3.17 -4.24
CA HIS A 31 7.56 -3.84 -5.11
C HIS A 31 6.93 -5.04 -4.40
N ILE A 32 5.59 -5.13 -4.44
CA ILE A 32 4.83 -6.19 -3.78
C ILE A 32 4.93 -7.49 -4.58
N VAL A 33 5.64 -8.46 -4.01
CA VAL A 33 5.79 -9.83 -4.57
C VAL A 33 4.70 -10.78 -4.09
N SER A 34 4.14 -10.54 -2.90
CA SER A 34 2.99 -11.28 -2.37
C SER A 34 2.06 -10.33 -1.63
N PRO A 35 0.75 -10.38 -1.87
CA PRO A 35 0.02 -11.26 -2.81
C PRO A 35 0.26 -10.97 -4.30
N LEU A 36 -0.07 -11.94 -5.17
CA LEU A 36 0.02 -11.81 -6.63
C LEU A 36 -1.10 -10.91 -7.19
N ARG A 37 -0.86 -10.30 -8.36
CA ARG A 37 -1.85 -9.41 -9.00
C ARG A 37 -2.92 -10.26 -9.70
N GLY A 38 -4.17 -9.81 -9.63
CA GLY A 38 -5.28 -10.44 -10.35
C GLY A 38 -5.74 -11.78 -9.75
N VAL A 39 -5.36 -12.08 -8.51
CA VAL A 39 -5.80 -13.29 -7.81
C VAL A 39 -6.84 -12.90 -6.75
N THR A 40 -7.97 -13.61 -6.75
CA THR A 40 -8.96 -13.51 -5.68
C THR A 40 -8.51 -14.34 -4.49
N HIS A 41 -8.41 -13.71 -3.31
CA HIS A 41 -8.01 -14.41 -2.10
C HIS A 41 -9.24 -14.90 -1.34
N LEU A 42 -9.31 -16.22 -1.14
CA LEU A 42 -10.38 -16.87 -0.41
C LEU A 42 -10.02 -16.97 1.06
N GLN A 43 -10.79 -16.30 1.91
CA GLN A 43 -10.72 -16.43 3.36
C GLN A 43 -11.78 -17.43 3.83
N ARG A 44 -11.36 -18.49 4.54
CA ARG A 44 -12.29 -19.47 5.11
C ARG A 44 -12.93 -18.94 6.38
N LEU A 45 -14.25 -19.11 6.52
CA LEU A 45 -15.01 -18.67 7.71
C LEU A 45 -14.59 -19.40 8.99
N GLU A 46 -14.40 -20.71 8.90
CA GLU A 46 -14.09 -21.54 10.06
C GLU A 46 -12.64 -21.37 10.53
N ARG A 47 -11.74 -20.97 9.62
CA ARG A 47 -10.32 -20.72 9.89
C ARG A 47 -9.85 -19.54 9.07
N ARG A 48 -9.90 -18.35 9.69
CA ARG A 48 -9.26 -17.17 9.12
C ARG A 48 -7.74 -17.38 9.21
N GLU A 49 -7.12 -17.73 8.10
CA GLU A 49 -5.66 -17.79 8.00
C GLU A 49 -5.11 -16.41 7.65
N PRO A 50 -3.94 -16.01 8.20
CA PRO A 50 -3.29 -14.77 7.82
C PRO A 50 -2.69 -14.91 6.42
N MET A 51 -2.90 -13.89 5.59
CA MET A 51 -2.20 -13.72 4.33
C MET A 51 -0.78 -13.23 4.59
N LEU A 52 0.21 -13.79 3.89
CA LEU A 52 1.58 -13.32 3.98
C LEU A 52 1.83 -12.22 2.95
N LEU A 53 2.05 -11.01 3.46
CA LEU A 53 2.45 -9.85 2.67
C LEU A 53 3.96 -9.84 2.55
N ARG A 54 4.48 -9.64 1.34
CA ARG A 54 5.92 -9.51 1.11
C ARG A 54 6.18 -8.54 -0.01
N ALA A 55 7.19 -7.71 0.18
CA ALA A 55 7.73 -6.80 -0.81
C ALA A 55 9.25 -6.89 -0.78
N ASP A 56 9.84 -6.68 -1.94
CA ASP A 56 11.29 -6.58 -2.11
C ASP A 56 11.61 -5.17 -2.64
N THR A 57 12.87 -4.76 -2.60
CA THR A 57 13.33 -3.46 -3.12
C THR A 57 14.73 -3.62 -3.68
N ASP A 58 14.98 -3.00 -4.83
CA ASP A 58 16.33 -2.87 -5.40
C ASP A 58 17.07 -1.65 -4.83
N GLY A 59 16.39 -0.85 -3.99
CA GLY A 59 16.92 0.33 -3.33
C GLY A 59 17.68 0.01 -2.05
N ALA A 60 17.92 1.06 -1.25
CA ALA A 60 18.60 0.91 0.03
C ALA A 60 17.76 0.07 1.00
N PRO A 61 18.36 -0.89 1.73
CA PRO A 61 17.63 -1.70 2.70
C PRO A 61 17.08 -0.80 3.82
N GLY A 62 15.80 -0.98 4.13
CA GLY A 62 15.11 -0.17 5.12
C GLY A 62 13.72 -0.72 5.44
N LEU A 63 13.18 -0.28 6.56
CA LEU A 63 11.89 -0.75 7.04
C LEU A 63 10.76 -0.35 6.08
N LEU A 64 10.01 -1.34 5.60
CA LEU A 64 8.83 -1.16 4.76
C LEU A 64 7.58 -1.09 5.64
N ARG A 65 6.72 -0.11 5.39
CA ARG A 65 5.46 0.09 6.12
C ARG A 65 4.28 -0.31 5.26
N TRP A 66 3.40 -1.13 5.81
CA TRP A 66 2.27 -1.73 5.11
C TRP A 66 0.94 -1.11 5.53
N PHE A 67 0.06 -0.91 4.55
CA PHE A 67 -1.26 -0.32 4.72
C PHE A 67 -2.31 -1.06 3.89
N ALA A 68 -3.53 -1.17 4.41
CA ALA A 68 -4.73 -1.50 3.63
C ALA A 68 -5.68 -0.31 3.67
N GLY A 69 -5.78 0.45 2.57
CA GLY A 69 -6.39 1.77 2.58
C GLY A 69 -5.67 2.69 3.59
N ASP A 70 -6.43 3.21 4.55
CA ASP A 70 -5.91 4.09 5.61
C ASP A 70 -5.44 3.34 6.87
N SER A 71 -5.54 2.00 6.88
CA SER A 71 -5.22 1.18 8.05
C SER A 71 -3.77 0.69 8.00
N PHE A 72 -2.98 1.07 9.01
CA PHE A 72 -1.62 0.55 9.18
C PHE A 72 -1.65 -0.91 9.62
N LEU A 73 -0.92 -1.77 8.90
CA LEU A 73 -0.89 -3.22 9.13
C LEU A 73 0.33 -3.66 9.93
N GLY A 74 1.44 -2.96 9.78
CA GLY A 74 2.72 -3.33 10.38
C GLY A 74 3.90 -2.94 9.51
N SER A 75 5.05 -3.49 9.83
CA SER A 75 6.29 -3.23 9.11
C SER A 75 7.13 -4.49 8.95
N SER A 76 7.92 -4.55 7.88
CA SER A 76 8.82 -5.67 7.60
C SER A 76 10.11 -5.17 6.96
N MET A 77 11.18 -5.95 7.05
CA MET A 77 12.32 -5.73 6.15
C MET A 77 11.95 -6.17 4.72
N PRO A 78 12.66 -5.69 3.69
CA PRO A 78 12.51 -6.22 2.34
C PRO A 78 12.79 -7.73 2.34
N GLY A 79 11.94 -8.49 1.66
CA GLY A 79 12.01 -9.95 1.58
C GLY A 79 11.39 -10.69 2.78
N GLU A 80 11.10 -10.01 3.89
CA GLU A 80 10.42 -10.60 5.04
C GLU A 80 8.90 -10.62 4.85
N ALA A 81 8.26 -11.66 5.37
CA ALA A 81 6.82 -11.81 5.34
C ALA A 81 6.17 -11.13 6.55
N LEU A 82 5.12 -10.34 6.30
CA LEU A 82 4.23 -9.78 7.32
C LEU A 82 2.88 -10.52 7.27
N PRO A 83 2.47 -11.23 8.35
CA PRO A 83 1.15 -11.83 8.40
C PRO A 83 0.07 -10.75 8.57
N TRP A 84 -0.91 -10.73 7.67
CA TRP A 84 -2.07 -9.85 7.73
C TRP A 84 -3.36 -10.65 7.68
N GLN A 85 -4.27 -10.35 8.60
CA GLN A 85 -5.61 -10.91 8.59
C GLN A 85 -6.61 -9.83 8.16
N ALA A 86 -7.21 -10.01 6.99
CA ALA A 86 -8.26 -9.12 6.53
C ALA A 86 -9.46 -9.16 7.51
N PRO A 87 -10.04 -8.00 7.86
CA PRO A 87 -11.16 -7.94 8.81
C PRO A 87 -12.44 -8.60 8.25
N GLY A 88 -12.62 -8.60 6.94
CA GLY A 88 -13.69 -9.30 6.23
C GLY A 88 -13.52 -9.31 4.71
N ALA A 89 -14.49 -9.87 3.99
CA ALA A 89 -14.55 -9.80 2.53
C ALA A 89 -14.67 -8.34 2.04
N GLY A 90 -14.15 -8.08 0.85
CA GLY A 90 -14.23 -6.77 0.20
C GLY A 90 -13.01 -6.45 -0.66
N HIS A 91 -13.04 -5.26 -1.23
CA HIS A 91 -11.92 -4.69 -1.98
C HIS A 91 -11.01 -3.90 -1.04
N TYR A 92 -9.71 -4.14 -1.12
CA TYR A 92 -8.68 -3.44 -0.35
C TYR A 92 -7.60 -2.92 -1.30
N LEU A 93 -7.13 -1.69 -1.05
CA LEU A 93 -5.91 -1.18 -1.66
C LEU A 93 -4.74 -1.45 -0.71
N LEU A 94 -3.97 -2.50 -0.97
CA LEU A 94 -2.74 -2.78 -0.25
C LEU A 94 -1.64 -1.83 -0.73
N ARG A 95 -0.92 -1.19 0.18
CA ARG A 95 0.18 -0.29 -0.12
C ARG A 95 1.37 -0.60 0.76
N VAL A 96 2.56 -0.58 0.17
CA VAL A 96 3.84 -0.64 0.87
C VAL A 96 4.61 0.64 0.61
N VAL A 97 5.20 1.24 1.65
CA VAL A 97 5.92 2.52 1.55
C VAL A 97 7.25 2.43 2.31
N ASP A 98 8.32 2.93 1.70
CA ASP A 98 9.64 3.01 2.34
C ASP A 98 9.81 4.29 3.20
N ALA A 99 11.03 4.53 3.69
CA ALA A 99 11.35 5.72 4.48
C ALA A 99 11.41 7.02 3.65
N LYS A 100 11.62 6.92 2.33
CA LYS A 100 11.71 8.05 1.40
C LYS A 100 10.35 8.44 0.82
N GLY A 101 9.32 7.63 1.06
CA GLY A 101 7.98 7.81 0.52
C GLY A 101 7.76 7.14 -0.84
N LEU A 102 8.73 6.35 -1.33
CA LEU A 102 8.52 5.51 -2.51
C LEU A 102 7.59 4.35 -2.13
N ALA A 103 6.69 4.01 -3.04
CA ALA A 103 5.61 3.07 -2.75
C ALA A 103 5.25 2.21 -3.95
N ASP A 104 4.70 1.04 -3.65
CA ASP A 104 3.92 0.21 -4.58
C ASP A 104 2.53 -0.04 -3.99
N SER A 105 1.55 -0.26 -4.85
CA SER A 105 0.16 -0.48 -4.47
C SER A 105 -0.48 -1.60 -5.28
N ARG A 106 -1.38 -2.33 -4.62
CA ARG A 106 -2.07 -3.49 -5.18
C ARG A 106 -3.53 -3.53 -4.76
N GLU A 107 -4.42 -3.62 -5.74
CA GLU A 107 -5.82 -3.95 -5.47
C GLU A 107 -5.96 -5.43 -5.12
N LEU A 108 -6.71 -5.70 -4.04
CA LEU A 108 -7.01 -7.03 -3.55
C LEU A 108 -8.51 -7.20 -3.41
N LEU A 109 -9.02 -8.32 -3.94
CA LEU A 109 -10.37 -8.79 -3.67
C LEU A 109 -10.28 -9.96 -2.68
N ILE A 110 -10.85 -9.75 -1.50
CA ILE A 110 -11.02 -10.80 -0.49
C ILE A 110 -12.45 -11.31 -0.58
N GLU A 111 -12.61 -12.60 -0.83
CA GLU A 111 -13.90 -13.28 -0.75
C GLU A 111 -13.90 -14.23 0.43
N THR A 112 -15.09 -14.50 0.95
CA THR A 112 -15.26 -15.42 2.07
C THR A 112 -15.91 -16.70 1.58
N VAL A 113 -15.32 -17.85 1.93
CA VAL A 113 -15.86 -19.17 1.62
C VAL A 113 -16.24 -19.90 2.90
N ARG A 114 -17.37 -20.63 2.84
CA ARG A 114 -17.85 -21.48 3.93
C ARG A 114 -17.03 -22.76 3.99
#